data_AF-A0A7W1X8P7-F1
#
_entry.id   AF-A0A7W1X8P7-F1
#
_cell.length_a   1.000
_cell.length_b   1.000
_cell.length_c   1.000
_cell.angle_alpha   90.00
_cell.angle_beta   90.00
_cell.angle_gamma   90.00
#
_symmetry.space_group_name_H-M   'P 1'
#
loop_
_entity.id
_entity.type
_entity.pdbx_description
1 polymer ?
#
loop_
_entity_poly.entity_id
_entity_poly.type
_entity_poly.pdbx_seq_one_letter_code
_entity_poly.pdbx_strand_id
1 'polypeptide(L)'
;MMGKRTIYTFEEHGEVLAHWHETGYDNETLIYFDRHLDLKKIEKAQMRRIREQGLNWKDLRLLNRDIPFRDDDLFAYGLDNFLYATTALNLVKRVIWVYPEPKPVSVAALGHVLWDLLSLVPGHGEEVKNTFKVNPHSASAQVAGMQVEITTLRRIHKLGLDPDAKIDIDLDYFYEEKGQIVHGVDEVVETLRREGMGNGEPTMTYSISSGFLPRSCRWLGEAVANKWGCTLRSLSRRRSSQGHAEQSMSVIAGKRSLDRALFQRLCQDELQPLEGPGWSLRALLALALSDIAEAERYYQRAVESGDRATWAAYSIGLFHMGRKQYEQAIQWFSRAEGQLVDTIQAHSLSLRALCECKSGQFERSLRTVERCLKELPLRLEAYKVGAVAAGELGMLSEAEKFRELEKELCGVRNPEH
;
A
#
# COMPACT_ATOMS: atom_id res chain seq x y z
N MET A 1 -33.76 -2.54 -26.38
CA MET A 1 -32.38 -2.03 -26.25
C MET A 1 -31.99 -2.20 -24.80
N MET A 2 -31.11 -3.14 -24.45
CA MET A 2 -30.49 -3.14 -23.13
C MET A 2 -29.62 -1.87 -23.05
N GLY A 3 -29.77 -1.07 -22.00
CA GLY A 3 -28.94 0.12 -21.79
C GLY A 3 -27.46 -0.26 -21.78
N LYS A 4 -26.58 0.63 -22.25
CA LYS A 4 -25.14 0.43 -22.09
C LYS A 4 -24.83 0.31 -20.60
N ARG A 5 -24.04 -0.71 -20.23
CA ARG A 5 -23.55 -0.90 -18.86
C ARG A 5 -22.69 0.29 -18.43
N THR A 6 -22.60 0.53 -17.13
CA THR A 6 -21.83 1.64 -16.56
C THR A 6 -20.61 1.13 -15.80
N ILE A 7 -19.47 1.78 -15.98
CA ILE A 7 -18.31 1.69 -15.09
C ILE A 7 -18.32 2.94 -14.21
N TYR A 8 -18.32 2.77 -12.90
CA TYR A 8 -18.25 3.90 -11.96
C TYR A 8 -16.79 4.27 -11.71
N THR A 9 -16.45 5.54 -11.94
CA THR A 9 -15.05 5.99 -11.86
C THR A 9 -14.78 6.89 -10.66
N PHE A 10 -13.58 6.74 -10.09
CA PHE A 10 -13.08 7.47 -8.93
C PHE A 10 -11.71 8.08 -9.21
N GLU A 11 -11.36 9.17 -8.51
CA GLU A 11 -10.05 9.80 -8.69
C GLU A 11 -8.99 9.08 -7.87
N GLU A 12 -9.33 8.67 -6.64
CA GLU A 12 -8.45 7.91 -5.74
C GLU A 12 -9.16 6.68 -5.16
N HIS A 13 -8.39 5.63 -4.90
CA HIS A 13 -8.94 4.30 -4.69
C HIS A 13 -9.83 4.18 -3.47
N GLY A 14 -9.47 4.84 -2.38
CA GLY A 14 -10.26 4.81 -1.14
C GLY A 14 -11.71 5.28 -1.34
N GLU A 15 -12.02 6.06 -2.38
CA GLU A 15 -13.39 6.51 -2.65
C GLU A 15 -14.35 5.36 -3.00
N VAL A 16 -13.86 4.21 -3.46
CA VAL A 16 -14.69 3.07 -3.88
C VAL A 16 -15.47 2.46 -2.72
N LEU A 17 -14.93 2.48 -1.50
CA LEU A 17 -15.51 1.78 -0.35
C LEU A 17 -16.95 2.24 -0.04
N ALA A 18 -17.17 3.55 -0.04
CA ALA A 18 -18.50 4.11 0.20
C ALA A 18 -19.50 3.71 -0.89
N HIS A 19 -19.05 3.58 -2.13
CA HIS A 19 -19.89 3.15 -3.23
C HIS A 19 -20.20 1.64 -3.17
N TRP A 20 -19.24 0.80 -2.80
CA TRP A 20 -19.49 -0.62 -2.56
C TRP A 20 -20.53 -0.84 -1.45
N HIS A 21 -20.44 -0.06 -0.36
CA HIS A 21 -21.47 -0.07 0.67
C HIS A 21 -22.83 0.45 0.17
N GLU A 22 -22.85 1.53 -0.64
CA GLU A 22 -24.08 2.07 -1.24
C GLU A 22 -24.79 1.04 -2.15
N THR A 23 -23.99 0.25 -2.89
CA THR A 23 -24.48 -0.73 -3.88
C THR A 23 -24.74 -2.12 -3.28
N GLY A 24 -24.60 -2.28 -1.97
CA GLY A 24 -25.01 -3.48 -1.25
C GLY A 24 -24.04 -4.65 -1.37
N TYR A 25 -22.73 -4.38 -1.45
CA TYR A 25 -21.74 -5.45 -1.28
C TYR A 25 -21.96 -6.14 0.07
N ASP A 26 -22.06 -7.46 0.06
CA ASP A 26 -22.21 -8.29 1.25
C ASP A 26 -21.43 -9.58 1.05
N ASN A 27 -20.31 -9.72 1.76
CA ASN A 27 -19.44 -10.90 1.72
C ASN A 27 -19.04 -11.31 0.29
N GLU A 28 -18.67 -10.32 -0.51
CA GLU A 28 -18.38 -10.48 -1.93
C GLU A 28 -16.99 -11.07 -2.20
N THR A 29 -16.84 -11.71 -3.36
CA THR A 29 -15.52 -11.99 -3.95
C THR A 29 -15.16 -10.84 -4.88
N LEU A 30 -14.01 -10.21 -4.66
CA LEU A 30 -13.50 -9.10 -5.46
C LEU A 30 -12.35 -9.57 -6.36
N ILE A 31 -12.47 -9.37 -7.66
CA ILE A 31 -11.36 -9.45 -8.63
C ILE A 31 -10.75 -8.06 -8.73
N TYR A 32 -9.52 -7.93 -8.23
CA TYR A 32 -8.87 -6.66 -7.93
C TYR A 32 -7.64 -6.48 -8.82
N PHE A 33 -7.72 -5.54 -9.76
CA PHE A 33 -6.62 -5.20 -10.66
C PHE A 33 -5.94 -3.93 -10.16
N ASP A 34 -4.74 -4.08 -9.61
CA ASP A 34 -4.00 -2.98 -9.02
C ASP A 34 -2.51 -3.34 -8.96
N ARG A 35 -1.64 -2.34 -9.06
CA ARG A 35 -0.21 -2.49 -8.78
C ARG A 35 0.09 -2.67 -7.29
N HIS A 36 -0.73 -2.12 -6.43
CA HIS A 36 -0.60 -2.11 -4.98
C HIS A 36 -1.69 -2.99 -4.35
N LEU A 37 -1.39 -3.57 -3.19
CA LEU A 37 -2.40 -4.21 -2.36
C LEU A 37 -2.73 -3.24 -1.22
N ASP A 38 -3.86 -2.55 -1.33
CA ASP A 38 -4.28 -1.49 -0.40
C ASP A 38 -4.89 -2.02 0.91
N LEU A 39 -4.10 -2.86 1.58
CA LEU A 39 -4.45 -3.64 2.75
C LEU A 39 -3.54 -3.36 3.95
N LYS A 40 -3.30 -2.09 4.26
CA LYS A 40 -2.64 -1.75 5.52
C LYS A 40 -3.62 -1.84 6.68
N LYS A 41 -3.11 -2.10 7.87
CA LYS A 41 -3.91 -2.13 9.09
C LYS A 41 -4.55 -0.76 9.37
N ILE A 42 -5.72 -0.80 9.98
CA ILE A 42 -6.39 0.36 10.57
C ILE A 42 -6.45 0.17 12.09
N GLU A 43 -6.20 1.23 12.86
CA GLU A 43 -6.21 1.14 14.32
C GLU A 43 -7.59 0.81 14.88
N LYS A 44 -7.60 0.20 16.08
CA LYS A 44 -8.85 -0.24 16.73
C LYS A 44 -9.87 0.89 16.88
N ALA A 45 -9.43 2.11 17.16
CA ALA A 45 -10.32 3.27 17.31
C ALA A 45 -10.98 3.68 15.98
N GLN A 46 -10.21 3.72 14.90
CA GLN A 46 -10.70 4.02 13.55
C GLN A 46 -11.61 2.90 13.02
N MET A 47 -11.27 1.64 13.29
CA MET A 47 -12.13 0.49 12.98
C MET A 47 -13.46 0.51 13.73
N ARG A 48 -13.52 1.05 14.96
CA ARG A 48 -14.79 1.29 15.66
C ARG A 48 -15.60 2.37 14.95
N ARG A 49 -14.98 3.50 14.59
CA ARG A 49 -15.65 4.57 13.84
C ARG A 49 -16.24 4.08 12.51
N ILE A 50 -15.51 3.25 11.76
CA ILE A 50 -16.00 2.64 10.52
C ILE A 50 -17.24 1.79 10.81
N ARG A 51 -17.24 0.95 11.85
CA ARG A 51 -18.40 0.13 12.21
C ARG A 51 -19.61 0.93 12.68
N GLU A 52 -19.38 1.96 13.48
CA GLU A 52 -20.45 2.74 14.11
C GLU A 52 -21.07 3.76 13.15
N GLN A 53 -20.24 4.48 12.39
CA GLN A 53 -20.69 5.52 11.46
C GLN A 53 -20.91 4.98 10.05
N GLY A 54 -20.22 3.90 9.67
CA GLY A 54 -20.31 3.30 8.34
C GLY A 54 -21.62 2.56 8.05
N LEU A 55 -22.56 2.48 9.00
CA LEU A 55 -23.93 2.00 8.75
C LEU A 55 -24.63 2.83 7.65
N ASN A 56 -24.20 4.08 7.46
CA ASN A 56 -24.63 4.94 6.36
C ASN A 56 -23.43 5.22 5.45
N TRP A 57 -23.56 4.86 4.17
CA TRP A 57 -22.49 5.06 3.19
C TRP A 57 -22.05 6.52 3.04
N LYS A 58 -22.94 7.49 3.30
CA LYS A 58 -22.60 8.92 3.24
C LYS A 58 -21.62 9.31 4.33
N ASP A 59 -21.79 8.75 5.52
CA ASP A 59 -20.91 8.99 6.66
C ASP A 59 -19.59 8.23 6.46
N LEU A 60 -19.66 7.00 5.92
CA LEU A 60 -18.47 6.24 5.50
C LEU A 60 -17.61 7.02 4.50
N ARG A 61 -18.23 7.76 3.57
CA ARG A 61 -17.52 8.64 2.64
C ARG A 61 -16.78 9.78 3.36
N LEU A 62 -17.33 10.30 4.46
CA LEU A 62 -16.70 11.38 5.23
C LEU A 62 -15.47 10.91 6.02
N LEU A 63 -15.42 9.61 6.32
CA LEU A 63 -14.30 8.94 6.97
C LEU A 63 -13.11 8.64 6.02
N ASN A 64 -13.30 8.75 4.71
CA ASN A 64 -12.22 8.60 3.73
C ASN A 64 -11.29 9.81 3.77
N ARG A 65 -10.01 9.55 3.93
CA ARG A 65 -8.92 10.52 3.96
C ARG A 65 -8.54 10.93 2.53
N ASP A 66 -8.44 12.23 2.29
CA ASP A 66 -7.93 12.75 1.03
C ASP A 66 -6.39 12.82 1.03
N ILE A 67 -5.79 12.84 -0.15
CA ILE A 67 -4.34 13.07 -0.33
C ILE A 67 -4.10 14.58 -0.31
N PRO A 68 -3.01 15.08 0.30
CA PRO A 68 -1.85 14.36 0.83
C PRO A 68 -1.86 14.10 2.34
N PHE A 69 -3.03 14.17 2.98
CA PHE A 69 -3.18 14.12 4.43
C PHE A 69 -2.98 12.70 4.98
N ARG A 70 -1.76 12.14 4.97
CA ARG A 70 -1.52 10.73 5.39
C ARG A 70 -1.73 10.49 6.87
N ASP A 71 -1.34 11.46 7.70
CA ASP A 71 -1.18 11.33 9.14
C ASP A 71 -2.33 11.97 9.94
N ASP A 72 -3.55 11.99 9.40
CA ASP A 72 -4.72 12.67 9.99
C ASP A 72 -5.74 11.70 10.62
N ASP A 73 -5.87 11.76 11.94
CA ASP A 73 -6.78 10.90 12.73
C ASP A 73 -8.25 11.37 12.68
N LEU A 74 -8.55 12.50 12.04
CA LEU A 74 -9.94 12.90 11.73
C LEU A 74 -10.59 11.91 10.77
N PHE A 75 -9.81 11.19 9.98
CA PHE A 75 -10.28 10.15 9.07
C PHE A 75 -10.09 8.76 9.67
N ALA A 76 -10.72 7.75 9.05
CA ALA A 76 -10.64 6.37 9.54
C ALA A 76 -9.95 5.41 8.55
N TYR A 77 -9.96 5.74 7.27
CA TYR A 77 -9.30 4.97 6.21
C TYR A 77 -8.90 5.90 5.07
N GLY A 78 -8.13 5.40 4.11
CA GLY A 78 -7.73 6.09 2.91
C GLY A 78 -7.45 5.09 1.79
N LEU A 79 -6.84 5.58 0.71
CA LEU A 79 -6.50 4.75 -0.44
C LEU A 79 -5.65 3.52 -0.08
N ASP A 80 -4.80 3.59 0.94
CA ASP A 80 -3.81 2.53 1.19
C ASP A 80 -4.27 1.46 2.20
N ASN A 81 -5.52 1.54 2.67
CA ASN A 81 -6.09 0.59 3.64
C ASN A 81 -7.60 0.36 3.53
N PHE A 82 -8.25 0.84 2.47
CA PHE A 82 -9.71 0.68 2.34
C PHE A 82 -10.13 -0.81 2.25
N LEU A 83 -9.30 -1.70 1.70
CA LEU A 83 -9.57 -3.14 1.72
C LEU A 83 -9.64 -3.67 3.16
N TYR A 84 -8.79 -3.17 4.07
CA TYR A 84 -8.86 -3.52 5.49
C TYR A 84 -10.16 -3.00 6.12
N ALA A 85 -10.62 -1.81 5.73
CA ALA A 85 -11.88 -1.25 6.20
C ALA A 85 -13.11 -2.09 5.78
N THR A 86 -13.06 -2.80 4.65
CA THR A 86 -14.15 -3.69 4.23
C THR A 86 -14.46 -4.77 5.27
N THR A 87 -13.45 -5.23 6.02
CA THR A 87 -13.60 -6.28 7.05
C THR A 87 -14.46 -5.81 8.22
N ALA A 88 -14.47 -4.51 8.52
CA ALA A 88 -15.32 -3.95 9.57
C ALA A 88 -16.81 -4.01 9.21
N LEU A 89 -17.11 -3.98 7.90
CA LEU A 89 -18.45 -3.88 7.33
C LEU A 89 -18.90 -5.19 6.65
N ASN A 90 -18.05 -6.22 6.64
CA ASN A 90 -18.26 -7.50 5.96
C ASN A 90 -18.60 -7.35 4.46
N LEU A 91 -18.06 -6.34 3.77
CA LEU A 91 -18.39 -6.10 2.36
C LEU A 91 -17.69 -7.10 1.43
N VAL A 92 -16.43 -7.45 1.74
CA VAL A 92 -15.59 -8.32 0.91
C VAL A 92 -15.00 -9.42 1.79
N LYS A 93 -15.22 -10.68 1.41
CA LYS A 93 -14.67 -11.85 2.11
C LYS A 93 -13.39 -12.39 1.45
N ARG A 94 -13.27 -12.19 0.13
CA ARG A 94 -12.15 -12.71 -0.67
C ARG A 94 -11.71 -11.68 -1.70
N VAL A 95 -10.41 -11.40 -1.74
CA VAL A 95 -9.76 -10.58 -2.76
C VAL A 95 -8.89 -11.49 -3.62
N ILE A 96 -9.20 -11.55 -4.91
CA ILE A 96 -8.34 -12.12 -5.94
C ILE A 96 -7.56 -10.96 -6.55
N TRP A 97 -6.37 -10.72 -6.01
CA TRP A 97 -5.47 -9.68 -6.50
C TRP A 97 -4.74 -10.14 -7.75
N VAL A 98 -5.04 -9.49 -8.86
CA VAL A 98 -4.37 -9.73 -10.15
C VAL A 98 -3.14 -8.84 -10.21
N TYR A 99 -1.98 -9.44 -9.95
CA TYR A 99 -0.69 -8.75 -9.94
C TYR A 99 -0.27 -8.35 -11.37
N PRO A 100 0.23 -7.12 -11.60
CA PRO A 100 0.77 -6.71 -12.90
C PRO A 100 2.08 -7.46 -13.18
N GLU A 101 2.12 -8.20 -14.28
CA GLU A 101 3.19 -9.16 -14.64
C GLU A 101 3.90 -8.63 -15.91
N PRO A 102 4.79 -7.63 -15.84
CA PRO A 102 5.50 -7.13 -17.02
C PRO A 102 6.41 -8.18 -17.66
N LYS A 103 6.81 -9.16 -16.86
CA LYS A 103 7.49 -10.38 -17.30
C LYS A 103 6.88 -11.56 -16.56
N PRO A 104 6.77 -12.74 -17.20
CA PRO A 104 6.32 -13.96 -16.55
C PRO A 104 6.99 -14.20 -15.18
N VAL A 105 6.22 -14.21 -14.10
CA VAL A 105 6.62 -14.57 -12.74
C VAL A 105 6.15 -15.99 -12.42
N SER A 106 6.91 -16.72 -11.58
CA SER A 106 6.49 -18.01 -11.07
C SER A 106 5.47 -17.85 -9.94
N VAL A 107 4.73 -18.92 -9.61
CA VAL A 107 3.78 -18.88 -8.50
C VAL A 107 4.50 -18.77 -7.14
N ALA A 108 5.68 -19.38 -7.01
CA ALA A 108 6.55 -19.17 -5.85
C ALA A 108 6.96 -17.69 -5.69
N ALA A 109 7.28 -16.99 -6.79
CA ALA A 109 7.57 -15.56 -6.74
C ALA A 109 6.35 -14.72 -6.33
N LEU A 110 5.16 -15.07 -6.79
CA LEU A 110 3.91 -14.43 -6.30
C LEU A 110 3.71 -14.69 -4.81
N GLY A 111 3.98 -15.90 -4.33
CA GLY A 111 3.98 -16.25 -2.92
C GLY A 111 4.91 -15.36 -2.10
N HIS A 112 6.12 -15.10 -2.59
CA HIS A 112 7.05 -14.15 -1.97
C HIS A 112 6.49 -12.72 -1.91
N VAL A 113 5.91 -12.22 -3.02
CA VAL A 113 5.30 -10.90 -3.06
C VAL A 113 4.19 -10.76 -2.01
N LEU A 114 3.27 -11.74 -1.97
CA LEU A 114 2.18 -11.73 -1.00
C LEU A 114 2.70 -11.83 0.44
N TRP A 115 3.65 -12.73 0.70
CA TRP A 115 4.24 -12.89 2.02
C TRP A 115 4.89 -11.60 2.51
N ASP A 116 5.73 -10.98 1.68
CA ASP A 116 6.50 -9.81 2.09
C ASP A 116 5.57 -8.62 2.39
N LEU A 117 4.48 -8.46 1.62
CA LEU A 117 3.44 -7.46 1.89
C LEU A 117 2.69 -7.75 3.20
N LEU A 118 2.20 -8.98 3.38
CA LEU A 118 1.46 -9.36 4.59
C LEU A 118 2.34 -9.36 5.84
N SER A 119 3.66 -9.55 5.69
CA SER A 119 4.61 -9.47 6.81
C SER A 119 4.71 -8.09 7.47
N LEU A 120 4.21 -7.06 6.78
CA LEU A 120 4.16 -5.69 7.26
C LEU A 120 2.79 -5.30 7.84
N VAL A 121 1.83 -6.21 7.89
CA VAL A 121 0.49 -5.97 8.48
C VAL A 121 0.51 -6.36 9.97
N PRO A 122 0.59 -5.41 10.91
CA PRO A 122 0.93 -5.72 12.30
C PRO A 122 -0.20 -6.45 13.03
N GLY A 123 0.14 -7.50 13.79
CA GLY A 123 -0.82 -8.25 14.62
C GLY A 123 -1.65 -9.31 13.89
N HIS A 124 -1.32 -9.64 12.63
CA HIS A 124 -1.96 -10.71 11.84
C HIS A 124 -1.02 -11.85 11.46
N GLY A 125 0.23 -11.83 11.95
CA GLY A 125 1.25 -12.78 11.48
C GLY A 125 0.92 -14.24 11.73
N GLU A 126 0.33 -14.60 12.87
CA GLU A 126 -0.07 -16.00 13.14
C GLU A 126 -1.19 -16.48 12.21
N GLU A 127 -2.20 -15.65 11.95
CA GLU A 127 -3.29 -16.00 11.01
C GLU A 127 -2.72 -16.23 9.61
N VAL A 128 -1.87 -15.31 9.15
CA VAL A 128 -1.22 -15.41 7.83
C VAL A 128 -0.33 -16.67 7.79
N LYS A 129 0.55 -16.90 8.78
CA LYS A 129 1.43 -18.08 8.84
C LYS A 129 0.65 -19.39 8.73
N ASN A 130 -0.46 -19.51 9.46
CA ASN A 130 -1.24 -20.74 9.54
C ASN A 130 -2.12 -20.99 8.31
N THR A 131 -2.37 -19.97 7.50
CA THR A 131 -3.27 -20.05 6.34
C THR A 131 -2.55 -19.85 5.00
N PHE A 132 -1.29 -19.45 5.02
CA PHE A 132 -0.49 -19.23 3.82
C PHE A 132 -0.31 -20.51 3.01
N LYS A 133 -0.62 -20.43 1.71
CA LYS A 133 -0.54 -21.53 0.76
C LYS A 133 -0.02 -21.05 -0.57
N VAL A 134 0.84 -21.86 -1.18
CA VAL A 134 1.26 -21.71 -2.58
C VAL A 134 0.53 -22.81 -3.38
N ASN A 135 -0.44 -22.41 -4.18
CA ASN A 135 -1.23 -23.30 -5.04
C ASN A 135 -0.57 -23.43 -6.44
N PRO A 136 -1.04 -24.31 -7.32
CA PRO A 136 -0.48 -24.42 -8.69
C PRO A 136 -0.58 -23.15 -9.55
N HIS A 137 -1.50 -22.24 -9.24
CA HIS A 137 -1.83 -21.08 -10.07
C HIS A 137 -1.94 -19.74 -9.31
N SER A 138 -1.73 -19.75 -8.00
CA SER A 138 -1.87 -18.60 -7.11
C SER A 138 -1.13 -18.83 -5.79
N ALA A 139 -0.99 -17.79 -4.98
CA ALA A 139 -0.68 -17.94 -3.56
C ALA A 139 -1.77 -17.23 -2.74
N SER A 140 -2.06 -17.71 -1.53
CA SER A 140 -3.15 -17.17 -0.73
C SER A 140 -2.88 -17.23 0.77
N ALA A 141 -3.47 -16.33 1.53
CA ALA A 141 -3.52 -16.37 3.00
C ALA A 141 -4.78 -15.66 3.51
N GLN A 142 -5.11 -15.84 4.79
CA GLN A 142 -6.10 -15.03 5.48
C GLN A 142 -5.40 -13.92 6.28
N VAL A 143 -6.02 -12.74 6.29
CA VAL A 143 -5.61 -11.59 7.10
C VAL A 143 -6.85 -10.83 7.53
N ALA A 144 -7.02 -10.62 8.82
CA ALA A 144 -8.22 -10.04 9.42
C ALA A 144 -9.52 -10.76 8.98
N GLY A 145 -9.48 -12.09 8.84
CA GLY A 145 -10.61 -12.90 8.38
C GLY A 145 -10.94 -12.80 6.88
N MET A 146 -10.23 -11.95 6.12
CA MET A 146 -10.38 -11.84 4.67
C MET A 146 -9.39 -12.76 3.96
N GLN A 147 -9.85 -13.56 3.00
CA GLN A 147 -8.98 -14.36 2.15
C GLN A 147 -8.36 -13.47 1.06
N VAL A 148 -7.04 -13.38 1.02
CA VAL A 148 -6.30 -12.70 -0.05
C VAL A 148 -5.60 -13.74 -0.90
N GLU A 149 -5.83 -13.70 -2.21
CA GLU A 149 -5.22 -14.59 -3.19
C GLU A 149 -4.57 -13.78 -4.30
N ILE A 150 -3.26 -13.94 -4.47
CA ILE A 150 -2.50 -13.30 -5.54
C ILE A 150 -2.40 -14.24 -6.76
N THR A 151 -2.67 -13.69 -7.93
CA THR A 151 -2.49 -14.38 -9.22
C THR A 151 -2.04 -13.38 -10.30
N THR A 152 -2.06 -13.81 -11.55
CA THR A 152 -1.72 -13.01 -12.74
C THR A 152 -2.82 -13.14 -13.77
N LEU A 153 -2.96 -12.17 -14.67
CA LEU A 153 -3.94 -12.22 -15.77
C LEU A 153 -3.84 -13.54 -16.56
N ARG A 154 -2.62 -14.02 -16.82
CA ARG A 154 -2.35 -15.29 -17.50
C ARG A 154 -2.92 -16.53 -16.80
N ARG A 155 -3.13 -16.49 -15.49
CA ARG A 155 -3.53 -17.63 -14.65
C ARG A 155 -4.94 -17.52 -14.09
N ILE A 156 -5.58 -16.36 -14.17
CA ILE A 156 -6.87 -16.11 -13.52
C ILE A 156 -7.96 -17.11 -13.93
N HIS A 157 -7.96 -17.55 -15.19
CA HIS A 157 -8.87 -18.56 -15.73
C HIS A 157 -8.77 -19.94 -15.08
N LYS A 158 -7.69 -20.21 -14.32
CA LYS A 158 -7.50 -21.46 -13.59
C LYS A 158 -8.11 -21.46 -12.20
N LEU A 159 -8.60 -20.32 -11.72
CA LEU A 159 -9.10 -20.18 -10.35
C LEU A 159 -10.58 -20.54 -10.17
N GLY A 160 -11.31 -20.80 -11.25
CA GLY A 160 -12.75 -21.08 -11.18
C GLY A 160 -13.50 -19.88 -10.61
N LEU A 161 -13.49 -18.77 -11.35
CA LEU A 161 -14.08 -17.51 -10.90
C LEU A 161 -15.60 -17.62 -10.78
N ASP A 162 -16.15 -16.99 -9.73
CA ASP A 162 -17.58 -16.84 -9.52
C ASP A 162 -18.15 -15.80 -10.50
N PRO A 163 -19.15 -16.12 -11.35
CA PRO A 163 -19.75 -15.14 -12.27
C PRO A 163 -20.31 -13.89 -11.60
N ASP A 164 -20.66 -13.97 -10.31
CA ASP A 164 -21.17 -12.84 -9.52
C ASP A 164 -20.05 -12.03 -8.84
N ALA A 165 -18.78 -12.44 -8.99
CA ALA A 165 -17.64 -11.73 -8.46
C ALA A 165 -17.59 -10.29 -8.96
N LYS A 166 -17.27 -9.38 -8.04
CA LYS A 166 -17.13 -7.96 -8.30
C LYS A 166 -15.80 -7.68 -8.97
N ILE A 167 -15.74 -6.64 -9.79
CA ILE A 167 -14.53 -6.25 -10.49
C ILE A 167 -14.21 -4.80 -10.14
N ASP A 168 -12.97 -4.59 -9.73
CA ASP A 168 -12.41 -3.28 -9.47
C ASP A 168 -11.05 -3.15 -10.16
N ILE A 169 -10.84 -2.00 -10.81
CA ILE A 169 -9.66 -1.75 -11.65
C ILE A 169 -9.05 -0.41 -11.25
N ASP A 170 -7.92 -0.43 -10.56
CA ASP A 170 -7.02 0.72 -10.55
C ASP A 170 -6.27 0.76 -11.88
N LEU A 171 -6.32 1.90 -12.56
CA LEU A 171 -5.70 2.09 -13.86
C LEU A 171 -4.17 2.11 -13.79
N ASP A 172 -3.58 2.30 -12.62
CA ASP A 172 -2.13 2.15 -12.43
C ASP A 172 -1.64 0.69 -12.62
N TYR A 173 -2.56 -0.29 -12.62
CA TYR A 173 -2.31 -1.68 -13.02
C TYR A 173 -1.68 -1.77 -14.41
N PHE A 174 -2.16 -0.93 -15.34
CA PHE A 174 -1.69 -0.90 -16.72
C PHE A 174 -0.35 -0.19 -16.85
N TYR A 175 0.08 0.61 -15.89
CA TYR A 175 1.16 1.59 -16.06
C TYR A 175 2.37 1.29 -15.17
N GLU A 176 3.57 1.16 -15.75
CA GLU A 176 4.84 1.03 -15.02
C GLU A 176 5.56 2.40 -14.89
N GLU A 177 6.38 2.57 -13.84
CA GLU A 177 7.16 3.79 -13.57
C GLU A 177 7.93 4.37 -14.77
N LYS A 178 8.36 3.55 -15.73
CA LYS A 178 9.12 3.98 -16.92
C LYS A 178 8.25 4.39 -18.12
N GLY A 179 6.94 4.56 -17.93
CA GLY A 179 6.04 4.94 -19.02
C GLY A 179 5.60 3.77 -19.90
N GLN A 180 5.87 2.54 -19.48
CA GLN A 180 5.50 1.34 -20.24
C GLN A 180 4.12 0.86 -19.80
N ILE A 181 3.30 0.50 -20.78
CA ILE A 181 2.05 -0.20 -20.55
C ILE A 181 2.37 -1.68 -20.32
N VAL A 182 2.04 -2.19 -19.12
CA VAL A 182 2.34 -3.56 -18.69
C VAL A 182 1.45 -4.57 -19.39
N HIS A 183 0.15 -4.28 -19.45
CA HIS A 183 -0.87 -5.15 -20.02
C HIS A 183 -1.70 -4.37 -21.05
N GLY A 184 -2.12 -5.02 -22.13
CA GLY A 184 -3.03 -4.40 -23.08
C GLY A 184 -4.45 -4.31 -22.52
N VAL A 185 -5.14 -3.19 -22.74
CA VAL A 185 -6.58 -3.07 -22.41
C VAL A 185 -7.39 -4.18 -23.09
N ASP A 186 -7.07 -4.50 -24.34
CA ASP A 186 -7.72 -5.56 -25.10
C ASP A 186 -7.59 -6.92 -24.41
N GLU A 187 -6.38 -7.26 -23.99
CA GLU A 187 -6.06 -8.53 -23.33
C GLU A 187 -6.82 -8.70 -22.02
N VAL A 188 -6.85 -7.66 -21.18
CA VAL A 188 -7.55 -7.70 -19.88
C VAL A 188 -9.05 -7.88 -20.09
N VAL A 189 -9.67 -7.06 -20.93
CA VAL A 189 -11.13 -7.09 -21.12
C VAL A 189 -11.57 -8.38 -21.83
N GLU A 190 -10.79 -8.88 -22.79
CA GLU A 190 -11.10 -10.15 -23.47
C GLU A 190 -10.93 -11.36 -22.56
N THR A 191 -9.92 -11.34 -21.68
CA THR A 191 -9.76 -12.39 -20.66
C THR A 191 -10.96 -12.41 -19.73
N LEU A 192 -11.34 -11.26 -19.16
CA LEU A 192 -12.51 -11.17 -18.28
C LEU A 192 -13.80 -11.64 -18.97
N ARG A 193 -14.03 -11.24 -20.22
CA ARG A 193 -15.19 -11.72 -21.00
C ARG A 193 -15.19 -13.23 -21.20
N ARG A 194 -14.03 -13.83 -21.48
CA ARG A 194 -13.90 -15.28 -21.68
C ARG A 194 -14.22 -16.05 -20.41
N GLU A 195 -13.85 -15.50 -19.26
CA GLU A 195 -14.18 -16.06 -17.94
C GLU A 195 -15.62 -15.77 -17.49
N GLY A 196 -16.48 -15.25 -18.38
CA GLY A 196 -17.88 -14.94 -18.05
C GLY A 196 -18.05 -13.72 -17.15
N MET A 197 -16.97 -12.96 -16.92
CA MET A 197 -16.98 -11.79 -16.04
C MET A 197 -17.49 -10.54 -16.77
N GLY A 198 -17.93 -9.56 -15.98
CA GLY A 198 -18.29 -8.23 -16.46
C GLY A 198 -19.77 -8.03 -16.77
N ASN A 199 -20.65 -8.92 -16.30
CA ASN A 199 -22.10 -8.70 -16.35
C ASN A 199 -22.59 -7.70 -15.28
N GLY A 200 -21.81 -7.49 -14.21
CA GLY A 200 -22.05 -6.47 -13.19
C GLY A 200 -21.61 -5.06 -13.58
N GLU A 201 -21.64 -4.15 -12.60
CA GLU A 201 -21.18 -2.77 -12.72
C GLU A 201 -19.79 -2.64 -12.06
N PRO A 202 -18.69 -2.66 -12.84
CA PRO A 202 -17.35 -2.58 -12.28
C PRO A 202 -17.03 -1.17 -11.76
N THR A 203 -16.11 -1.09 -10.80
CA THR A 203 -15.50 0.15 -10.35
C THR A 203 -14.12 0.35 -10.99
N MET A 204 -13.73 1.60 -11.20
CA MET A 204 -12.44 1.94 -11.80
C MET A 204 -11.84 3.21 -11.19
N THR A 205 -10.57 3.17 -10.85
CA THR A 205 -9.85 4.26 -10.18
C THR A 205 -8.75 4.81 -11.09
N TYR A 206 -8.56 6.13 -11.10
CA TYR A 206 -7.49 6.77 -11.87
C TYR A 206 -6.14 6.85 -11.15
N SER A 207 -6.11 7.09 -9.84
CA SER A 207 -4.89 7.24 -9.04
C SER A 207 -3.92 8.33 -9.57
N ILE A 208 -4.50 9.44 -10.01
CA ILE A 208 -3.76 10.58 -10.57
C ILE A 208 -3.30 11.56 -9.49
N SER A 209 -4.12 11.80 -8.46
CA SER A 209 -3.79 12.75 -7.37
C SER A 209 -2.72 12.19 -6.44
N SER A 210 -2.71 10.87 -6.24
CA SER A 210 -1.61 10.13 -5.60
C SER A 210 -0.32 10.13 -6.43
N GLY A 211 -0.42 10.39 -7.74
CA GLY A 211 0.70 10.38 -8.67
C GLY A 211 1.09 8.99 -9.17
N PHE A 212 0.33 7.93 -8.86
CA PHE A 212 0.63 6.58 -9.33
C PHE A 212 0.40 6.41 -10.83
N LEU A 213 -0.70 6.97 -11.33
CA LEU A 213 -0.96 7.12 -12.77
C LEU A 213 -0.66 8.55 -13.23
N PRO A 214 0.18 8.76 -14.24
CA PRO A 214 0.35 10.08 -14.82
C PRO A 214 -0.95 10.57 -15.46
N ARG A 215 -1.24 11.87 -15.32
CA ARG A 215 -2.41 12.50 -15.94
C ARG A 215 -2.49 12.30 -17.47
N SER A 216 -1.35 12.17 -18.14
CA SER A 216 -1.29 11.86 -19.58
C SER A 216 -1.88 10.49 -19.94
N CYS A 217 -2.03 9.58 -18.98
CA CYS A 217 -2.60 8.24 -19.16
C CYS A 217 -4.09 8.15 -18.81
N ARG A 218 -4.76 9.27 -18.52
CA ARG A 218 -6.20 9.31 -18.21
C ARG A 218 -7.08 8.71 -19.32
N TRP A 219 -6.59 8.68 -20.56
CA TRP A 219 -7.27 8.04 -21.69
C TRP A 219 -7.52 6.54 -21.48
N LEU A 220 -6.77 5.87 -20.59
CA LEU A 220 -6.96 4.45 -20.29
C LEU A 220 -8.38 4.13 -19.82
N GLY A 221 -9.02 5.04 -19.06
CA GLY A 221 -10.40 4.83 -18.62
C GLY A 221 -11.38 4.72 -19.78
N GLU A 222 -11.28 5.63 -20.76
CA GLU A 222 -12.08 5.58 -21.99
C GLU A 222 -11.73 4.36 -22.85
N ALA A 223 -10.45 3.97 -22.91
CA ALA A 223 -10.05 2.77 -23.64
C ALA A 223 -10.69 1.50 -23.06
N VAL A 224 -10.65 1.34 -21.73
CA VAL A 224 -11.30 0.21 -21.03
C VAL A 224 -12.80 0.23 -21.28
N ALA A 225 -13.47 1.37 -21.10
CA ALA A 225 -14.91 1.51 -21.31
C ALA A 225 -15.33 1.16 -22.74
N ASN A 226 -14.64 1.71 -23.74
CA ASN A 226 -14.92 1.45 -25.15
C ASN A 226 -14.71 -0.02 -25.50
N LYS A 227 -13.60 -0.62 -25.05
CA LYS A 227 -13.34 -2.04 -25.29
C LYS A 227 -14.38 -2.92 -24.62
N TRP A 228 -14.85 -2.58 -23.42
CA TRP A 228 -15.87 -3.34 -22.69
C TRP A 228 -17.30 -3.11 -23.19
N GLY A 229 -17.54 -2.01 -23.92
CA GLY A 229 -18.87 -1.60 -24.37
C GLY A 229 -19.70 -0.93 -23.25
N CYS A 230 -19.03 -0.23 -22.34
CA CYS A 230 -19.63 0.46 -21.20
C CYS A 230 -19.53 1.99 -21.36
N THR A 231 -20.31 2.72 -20.57
CA THR A 231 -20.16 4.18 -20.37
C THR A 231 -19.50 4.47 -19.03
N LEU A 232 -18.75 5.56 -18.93
CA LEU A 232 -18.17 6.01 -17.67
C LEU A 232 -19.13 6.90 -16.90
N ARG A 233 -19.21 6.71 -15.58
CA ARG A 233 -19.90 7.63 -14.67
C ARG A 233 -18.98 7.99 -13.50
N SER A 234 -18.51 9.23 -13.48
CA SER A 234 -17.70 9.70 -12.35
C SER A 234 -18.54 9.91 -11.11
N LEU A 235 -18.13 9.28 -10.01
CA LEU A 235 -18.73 9.46 -8.68
C LEU A 235 -17.78 10.16 -7.70
N SER A 236 -16.54 10.43 -8.12
CA SER A 236 -15.59 11.19 -7.33
C SER A 236 -16.17 12.58 -7.03
N ARG A 237 -16.08 12.97 -5.77
CA ARG A 237 -16.40 14.32 -5.32
C ARG A 237 -15.22 14.76 -4.50
N ARG A 238 -14.23 15.35 -5.18
CA ARG A 238 -13.14 16.04 -4.50
C ARG A 238 -13.75 17.13 -3.62
N ARG A 239 -13.30 17.20 -2.37
CA ARG A 239 -13.68 18.30 -1.48
C ARG A 239 -13.01 19.55 -2.03
N SER A 240 -13.74 20.36 -2.79
CA SER A 240 -13.22 21.58 -3.46
C SER A 240 -12.59 22.61 -2.51
N SER A 241 -12.74 22.42 -1.20
CA SER A 241 -12.19 23.28 -0.14
C SER A 241 -10.82 22.86 0.39
N GLN A 242 -10.31 21.67 0.09
CA GLN A 242 -8.97 21.24 0.51
C GLN A 242 -7.98 21.44 -0.65
N GLY A 243 -6.81 22.02 -0.35
CA GLY A 243 -5.77 22.21 -1.37
C GLY A 243 -5.32 20.88 -1.98
N HIS A 244 -4.74 20.93 -3.18
CA HIS A 244 -4.27 19.73 -3.89
C HIS A 244 -2.77 19.79 -4.09
N ALA A 245 -2.12 18.63 -4.04
CA ALA A 245 -0.68 18.48 -4.24
C ALA A 245 -0.35 17.55 -5.41
N GLU A 246 -1.19 17.49 -6.44
CA GLU A 246 -1.07 16.52 -7.56
C GLU A 246 0.32 16.55 -8.21
N GLN A 247 0.86 17.74 -8.51
CA GLN A 247 2.19 17.82 -9.14
C GLN A 247 3.30 17.45 -8.15
N SER A 248 3.17 17.84 -6.89
CA SER A 248 4.11 17.46 -5.83
C SER A 248 4.12 15.94 -5.61
N MET A 249 2.94 15.31 -5.56
CA MET A 249 2.78 13.87 -5.45
C MET A 249 3.33 13.13 -6.67
N SER A 250 3.10 13.67 -7.88
CA SER A 250 3.68 13.13 -9.11
C SER A 250 5.22 13.14 -9.12
N VAL A 251 5.84 14.19 -8.56
CA VAL A 251 7.30 14.23 -8.36
C VAL A 251 7.75 13.18 -7.36
N ILE A 252 7.07 13.09 -6.21
CA ILE A 252 7.45 12.14 -5.15
C ILE A 252 7.25 10.68 -5.59
N ALA A 253 6.23 10.40 -6.39
CA ALA A 253 5.99 9.10 -7.03
C ALA A 253 6.98 8.81 -8.20
N GLY A 254 7.98 9.67 -8.43
CA GLY A 254 9.02 9.48 -9.44
C GLY A 254 8.55 9.67 -10.88
N LYS A 255 7.33 10.19 -11.11
CA LYS A 255 6.77 10.36 -12.46
C LYS A 255 7.18 11.67 -13.13
N ARG A 256 7.79 12.59 -12.37
CA ARG A 256 8.21 13.91 -12.85
C ARG A 256 9.55 14.29 -12.24
N SER A 257 10.48 14.74 -13.06
CA SER A 257 11.75 15.29 -12.60
C SER A 257 11.56 16.61 -11.85
N LEU A 258 12.31 16.80 -10.77
CA LEU A 258 12.28 18.02 -9.96
C LEU A 258 13.54 18.86 -10.21
N ASP A 259 13.34 20.14 -10.47
CA ASP A 259 14.39 21.16 -10.39
C ASP A 259 14.02 22.21 -9.33
N ARG A 260 14.96 23.11 -9.03
CA ARG A 260 14.77 24.16 -8.02
C ARG A 260 13.64 25.14 -8.37
N ALA A 261 13.43 25.43 -9.66
CA ALA A 261 12.40 26.37 -10.10
C ALA A 261 10.99 25.77 -9.94
N LEU A 262 10.83 24.50 -10.32
CA LEU A 262 9.62 23.73 -10.09
C LEU A 262 9.35 23.58 -8.59
N PHE A 263 10.37 23.24 -7.80
CA PHE A 263 10.23 23.15 -6.34
C PHE A 263 9.65 24.43 -5.71
N GLN A 264 10.19 25.59 -6.07
CA GLN A 264 9.69 26.89 -5.57
C GLN A 264 8.23 27.14 -5.98
N ARG A 265 7.88 26.82 -7.23
CA ARG A 265 6.51 26.93 -7.72
C ARG A 265 5.55 26.01 -6.96
N LEU A 266 5.90 24.74 -6.80
CA LEU A 266 5.09 23.79 -6.03
C LEU A 266 4.90 24.24 -4.57
N CYS A 267 5.95 24.78 -3.95
CA CYS A 267 5.86 25.34 -2.61
C CYS A 267 4.79 26.43 -2.50
N GLN A 268 4.71 27.32 -3.49
CA GLN A 268 3.78 28.45 -3.52
C GLN A 268 2.36 28.02 -3.91
N ASP A 269 2.25 27.28 -5.02
CA ASP A 269 0.98 27.00 -5.68
C ASP A 269 0.20 25.86 -5.01
N GLU A 270 0.89 24.80 -4.58
CA GLU A 270 0.26 23.58 -4.04
C GLU A 270 0.42 23.44 -2.53
N LEU A 271 1.62 23.71 -2.00
CA LEU A 271 1.97 23.27 -0.64
C LEU A 271 1.73 24.32 0.44
N GLN A 272 1.77 25.61 0.12
CA GLN A 272 1.52 26.67 1.10
C GLN A 272 0.12 26.58 1.74
N PRO A 273 -0.97 26.32 1.00
CA PRO A 273 -2.32 26.23 1.58
C PRO A 273 -2.56 24.97 2.42
N LEU A 274 -1.64 24.00 2.40
CA LEU A 274 -1.81 22.69 3.02
C LEU A 274 -1.26 22.59 4.44
N GLU A 275 -0.68 23.67 4.97
CA GLU A 275 -0.12 23.72 6.33
C GLU A 275 0.83 22.53 6.63
N GLY A 276 0.56 21.73 7.66
CA GLY A 276 1.44 20.63 8.09
C GLY A 276 1.75 19.59 7.02
N PRO A 277 0.73 19.01 6.36
CA PRO A 277 0.94 18.17 5.17
C PRO A 277 1.76 18.87 4.09
N GLY A 278 1.55 20.17 3.88
CA GLY A 278 2.33 21.00 2.98
C GLY A 278 3.82 21.03 3.34
N TRP A 279 4.15 21.23 4.62
CA TRP A 279 5.53 21.17 5.12
C TRP A 279 6.15 19.78 4.99
N SER A 280 5.37 18.73 5.26
CA SER A 280 5.80 17.33 5.12
C SER A 280 6.18 17.02 3.65
N LEU A 281 5.35 17.45 2.69
CA LEU A 281 5.67 17.32 1.26
C LEU A 281 6.89 18.15 0.84
N ARG A 282 7.07 19.37 1.39
CA ARG A 282 8.28 20.17 1.14
C ARG A 282 9.55 19.44 1.58
N ALA A 283 9.50 18.72 2.71
CA ALA A 283 10.63 17.91 3.17
C ALA A 283 10.98 16.81 2.17
N LEU A 284 9.98 16.09 1.65
CA LEU A 284 10.18 15.04 0.64
C LEU A 284 10.73 15.59 -0.67
N LEU A 285 10.21 16.72 -1.16
CA LEU A 285 10.71 17.35 -2.38
C LEU A 285 12.13 17.90 -2.21
N ALA A 286 12.45 18.52 -1.07
CA ALA A 286 13.81 18.95 -0.76
C ALA A 286 14.79 17.76 -0.74
N LEU A 287 14.36 16.63 -0.18
CA LEU A 287 15.13 15.39 -0.20
C LEU A 287 15.33 14.84 -1.62
N ALA A 288 14.33 14.94 -2.50
CA ALA A 288 14.45 14.58 -3.91
C ALA A 288 15.48 15.45 -4.65
N LEU A 289 15.72 16.69 -4.19
CA LEU A 289 16.83 17.56 -4.63
C LEU A 289 18.16 17.28 -3.91
N SER A 290 18.22 16.25 -3.07
CA SER A 290 19.35 15.92 -2.19
C SER A 290 19.72 17.05 -1.21
N ASP A 291 18.80 17.96 -0.91
CA ASP A 291 18.99 19.01 0.09
C ASP A 291 18.51 18.56 1.46
N ILE A 292 19.38 17.82 2.13
CA ILE A 292 19.09 17.24 3.44
C ILE A 292 18.82 18.31 4.51
N ALA A 293 19.57 19.41 4.51
CA ALA A 293 19.41 20.46 5.52
C ALA A 293 18.03 21.12 5.41
N GLU A 294 17.58 21.37 4.18
CA GLU A 294 16.25 21.93 3.95
C GLU A 294 15.14 20.93 4.29
N ALA A 295 15.34 19.65 3.96
CA ALA A 295 14.40 18.57 4.29
C ALA A 295 14.18 18.44 5.80
N GLU A 296 15.25 18.42 6.60
CA GLU A 296 15.16 18.35 8.06
C GLU A 296 14.47 19.58 8.65
N ARG A 297 14.74 20.78 8.11
CA ARG A 297 14.07 22.02 8.52
C ARG A 297 12.57 21.96 8.22
N TYR A 298 12.17 21.47 7.05
CA TYR A 298 10.75 21.35 6.70
C TYR A 298 10.03 20.27 7.50
N TYR A 299 10.70 19.15 7.80
CA TYR A 299 10.20 18.16 8.74
C TYR A 299 9.87 18.79 10.10
N GLN A 300 10.80 19.59 10.64
CA GLN A 300 10.60 20.27 11.92
C GLN A 300 9.39 21.22 11.88
N ARG A 301 9.20 21.97 10.77
CA ARG A 301 8.02 22.82 10.58
C ARG A 301 6.72 22.03 10.50
N ALA A 302 6.72 20.86 9.86
CA ALA A 302 5.55 19.99 9.78
C ALA A 302 5.11 19.54 11.19
N VAL A 303 6.07 19.09 12.00
CA VAL A 303 5.83 18.69 13.40
C VAL A 303 5.33 19.86 14.24
N GLU A 304 5.91 21.06 14.09
CA GLU A 304 5.46 22.28 14.78
C GLU A 304 4.01 22.65 14.43
N SER A 305 3.54 22.31 13.23
CA SER A 305 2.15 22.51 12.79
C SER A 305 1.20 21.36 13.15
N GLY A 306 1.67 20.34 13.88
CA GLY A 306 0.86 19.21 14.34
C GLY A 306 0.80 18.02 13.37
N ASP A 307 1.50 18.06 12.24
CA ASP A 307 1.64 16.90 11.34
C ASP A 307 2.68 15.93 11.90
N ARG A 308 2.42 14.61 11.85
CA ARG A 308 3.38 13.61 12.36
C ARG A 308 4.61 13.48 11.46
N ALA A 309 4.49 13.86 10.19
CA ALA A 309 5.51 13.82 9.17
C ALA A 309 6.22 12.47 9.07
N THR A 310 5.46 11.38 9.26
CA THR A 310 5.97 10.00 9.34
C THR A 310 6.72 9.63 8.05
N TRP A 311 6.14 9.99 6.90
CA TRP A 311 6.73 9.71 5.59
C TRP A 311 8.03 10.50 5.34
N ALA A 312 8.07 11.76 5.76
CA ALA A 312 9.28 12.58 5.65
C ALA A 312 10.40 12.03 6.54
N ALA A 313 10.11 11.71 7.81
CA ALA A 313 11.09 11.10 8.72
C ALA A 313 11.65 9.78 8.17
N TYR A 314 10.78 8.90 7.66
CA TYR A 314 11.19 7.65 7.04
C TYR A 314 12.11 7.85 5.84
N SER A 315 11.74 8.78 4.94
CA SER A 315 12.51 9.06 3.72
C SER A 315 13.87 9.67 4.05
N ILE A 316 13.94 10.57 5.04
CA ILE A 316 15.21 11.11 5.54
C ILE A 316 16.07 9.99 6.16
N GLY A 317 15.47 9.06 6.90
CA GLY A 317 16.14 7.88 7.44
C GLY A 317 16.77 7.01 6.33
N LEU A 318 16.03 6.75 5.26
CA LEU A 318 16.54 6.03 4.08
C LEU A 318 17.73 6.76 3.42
N PHE A 319 17.68 8.08 3.32
CA PHE A 319 18.76 8.89 2.75
C PHE A 319 20.06 8.72 3.55
N HIS A 320 20.01 8.85 4.88
CA HIS A 320 21.17 8.63 5.74
C HIS A 320 21.66 7.18 5.68
N MET A 321 20.75 6.21 5.69
CA MET A 321 21.10 4.80 5.56
C MET A 321 21.83 4.51 4.24
N GLY A 322 21.39 5.09 3.12
CA GLY A 322 22.05 4.98 1.82
C GLY A 322 23.47 5.55 1.80
N ARG A 323 23.76 6.53 2.67
CA ARG A 323 25.09 7.09 2.90
C ARG A 323 25.88 6.38 4.02
N LYS A 324 25.35 5.27 4.56
CA LYS A 324 25.91 4.51 5.69
C LYS A 324 26.07 5.34 6.97
N GLN A 325 25.29 6.39 7.11
CA GLN A 325 25.20 7.24 8.31
C GLN A 325 24.19 6.63 9.28
N TYR A 326 24.57 5.49 9.88
CA TYR A 326 23.64 4.62 10.58
C TYR A 326 23.06 5.27 11.85
N GLU A 327 23.84 6.05 12.59
CA GLU A 327 23.39 6.74 13.80
C GLU A 327 22.29 7.77 13.50
N GLN A 328 22.44 8.52 12.41
CA GLN A 328 21.42 9.46 11.94
C GLN A 328 20.17 8.70 11.45
N ALA A 329 20.36 7.63 10.67
CA ALA A 329 19.27 6.81 10.18
C ALA A 329 18.43 6.22 11.34
N ILE A 330 19.08 5.74 12.41
CA ILE A 330 18.42 5.22 13.62
C ILE A 330 17.51 6.27 14.24
N GLN A 331 17.98 7.52 14.38
CA GLN A 331 17.16 8.60 14.95
C GLN A 331 15.93 8.89 14.08
N TRP A 332 16.11 8.93 12.76
CA TRP A 332 15.03 9.21 11.82
C TRP A 332 14.01 8.08 11.72
N PHE A 333 14.45 6.82 11.68
CA PHE A 333 13.52 5.69 11.76
C PHE A 333 12.77 5.64 13.09
N SER A 334 13.44 5.98 14.21
CA SER A 334 12.76 6.07 15.51
C SER A 334 11.65 7.13 15.52
N ARG A 335 11.79 8.22 14.78
CA ARG A 335 10.74 9.24 14.63
C ARG A 335 9.59 8.75 13.75
N ALA A 336 9.89 7.91 12.75
CA ALA A 336 8.92 7.37 11.81
C ALA A 336 8.15 6.14 12.31
N GLU A 337 8.55 5.51 13.43
CA GLU A 337 7.91 4.28 13.93
C GLU A 337 6.50 4.48 14.49
N GLY A 338 6.18 5.66 15.02
CA GLY A 338 4.84 5.97 15.57
C GLY A 338 4.27 4.86 16.45
N GLN A 339 3.03 4.46 16.17
CA GLN A 339 2.28 3.40 16.88
C GLN A 339 2.32 2.04 16.17
N LEU A 340 3.09 1.89 15.08
CA LEU A 340 3.16 0.68 14.24
C LEU A 340 1.79 0.27 13.68
N VAL A 341 1.12 1.22 13.05
CA VAL A 341 -0.22 1.05 12.47
C VAL A 341 -0.16 0.89 10.96
N ASP A 342 0.91 1.40 10.34
CA ASP A 342 1.11 1.42 8.91
C ASP A 342 2.45 0.76 8.51
N THR A 343 2.56 0.36 7.24
CA THR A 343 3.77 -0.23 6.62
C THR A 343 5.05 0.59 6.77
N ILE A 344 5.02 1.92 6.66
CA ILE A 344 6.18 2.81 6.82
C ILE A 344 6.70 2.70 8.24
N GLN A 345 5.80 2.75 9.22
CA GLN A 345 6.12 2.58 10.64
C GLN A 345 6.73 1.19 10.91
N ALA A 346 6.09 0.13 10.41
CA ALA A 346 6.57 -1.25 10.51
C ALA A 346 7.95 -1.45 9.86
N HIS A 347 8.15 -0.87 8.69
CA HIS A 347 9.41 -0.94 7.98
C HIS A 347 10.51 -0.13 8.69
N SER A 348 10.17 1.04 9.24
CA SER A 348 11.10 1.86 10.04
C SER A 348 11.65 1.09 11.24
N LEU A 349 10.80 0.34 11.95
CA LEU A 349 11.23 -0.51 13.06
C LEU A 349 12.27 -1.55 12.62
N SER A 350 12.01 -2.22 11.48
CA SER A 350 12.93 -3.23 10.93
C SER A 350 14.26 -2.61 10.46
N LEU A 351 14.20 -1.45 9.81
CA LEU A 351 15.39 -0.76 9.32
C LEU A 351 16.21 -0.15 10.46
N ARG A 352 15.57 0.29 11.55
CA ARG A 352 16.28 0.72 12.75
C ARG A 352 17.09 -0.42 13.35
N ALA A 353 16.50 -1.60 13.52
CA ALA A 353 17.23 -2.79 14.00
C ALA A 353 18.45 -3.08 13.11
N LEU A 354 18.26 -3.06 11.79
CA LEU A 354 19.35 -3.27 10.84
C LEU A 354 20.45 -2.20 10.98
N CYS A 355 20.11 -0.93 11.12
CA CYS A 355 21.09 0.14 11.30
C CYS A 355 21.83 0.04 12.64
N GLU A 356 21.13 -0.31 13.73
CA GLU A 356 21.73 -0.57 15.04
C GLU A 356 22.78 -1.69 14.93
N CYS A 357 22.43 -2.80 14.27
CA CYS A 357 23.36 -3.88 13.98
C CYS A 357 24.57 -3.43 13.12
N LYS A 358 24.32 -2.71 12.02
CA LYS A 358 25.38 -2.22 11.12
C LYS A 358 26.33 -1.20 11.78
N SER A 359 25.87 -0.47 12.79
CA SER A 359 26.68 0.45 13.60
C SER A 359 27.39 -0.22 14.79
N GLY A 360 27.25 -1.53 14.97
CA GLY A 360 27.86 -2.27 16.08
C GLY A 360 27.12 -2.13 17.42
N GLN A 361 25.92 -1.53 17.44
CA GLN A 361 25.08 -1.42 18.65
C GLN A 361 24.28 -2.71 18.87
N PHE A 362 24.96 -3.84 19.04
CA PHE A 362 24.34 -5.17 18.97
C PHE A 362 23.30 -5.43 20.08
N GLU A 363 23.53 -5.00 21.32
CA GLU A 363 22.55 -5.18 22.41
C GLU A 363 21.28 -4.37 22.16
N ARG A 364 21.43 -3.17 21.59
CA ARG A 364 20.30 -2.33 21.20
C ARG A 364 19.54 -2.95 20.03
N SER A 365 20.28 -3.44 19.05
CA SER A 365 19.73 -4.17 17.90
C SER A 365 18.89 -5.37 18.36
N LEU A 366 19.38 -6.19 19.30
CA LEU A 366 18.62 -7.34 19.81
C LEU A 366 17.30 -6.91 20.46
N ARG A 367 17.30 -5.88 21.31
CA ARG A 367 16.06 -5.35 21.90
C ARG A 367 15.07 -4.86 20.83
N THR A 368 15.57 -4.22 19.77
CA THR A 368 14.72 -3.78 18.66
C THR A 368 14.21 -4.97 17.84
N VAL A 369 15.04 -6.00 17.62
CA VAL A 369 14.62 -7.26 16.97
C VAL A 369 13.52 -7.96 17.76
N GLU A 370 13.65 -8.06 19.08
CA GLU A 370 12.59 -8.65 19.93
C GLU A 370 11.25 -7.93 19.76
N ARG A 371 11.28 -6.59 19.69
CA ARG A 371 10.09 -5.79 19.36
C ARG A 371 9.59 -6.04 17.95
N CYS A 372 10.48 -6.12 16.94
CA CYS A 372 10.10 -6.47 15.57
C CYS A 372 9.35 -7.80 15.54
N LEU A 373 9.89 -8.84 16.18
CA LEU A 373 9.31 -10.18 16.13
C LEU A 373 7.99 -10.28 16.90
N LYS A 374 7.79 -9.45 17.92
CA LYS A 374 6.50 -9.35 18.61
C LYS A 374 5.41 -8.75 17.72
N GLU A 375 5.74 -7.68 16.99
CA GLU A 375 4.75 -6.90 16.22
C GLU A 375 4.59 -7.39 14.77
N LEU A 376 5.68 -7.93 14.21
CA LEU A 376 5.87 -8.34 12.81
C LEU A 376 6.56 -9.72 12.74
N PRO A 377 5.96 -10.78 13.30
CA PRO A 377 6.61 -12.10 13.42
C PRO A 377 6.93 -12.75 12.07
N LEU A 378 6.37 -12.26 10.96
CA LEU A 378 6.65 -12.80 9.62
C LEU A 378 7.81 -12.11 8.91
N ARG A 379 8.41 -11.08 9.52
CA ARG A 379 9.48 -10.30 8.92
C ARG A 379 10.82 -11.04 9.05
N LEU A 380 11.18 -11.79 8.00
CA LEU A 380 12.40 -12.61 7.94
C LEU A 380 13.69 -11.83 8.29
N GLU A 381 13.75 -10.55 7.91
CA GLU A 381 14.90 -9.68 8.12
C GLU A 381 15.19 -9.45 9.60
N ALA A 382 14.16 -9.44 10.45
CA ALA A 382 14.36 -9.30 11.90
C ALA A 382 15.10 -10.52 12.48
N TYR A 383 14.79 -11.74 12.02
CA TYR A 383 15.50 -12.96 12.42
C TYR A 383 16.97 -12.93 11.97
N LYS A 384 17.23 -12.55 10.72
CA LYS A 384 18.60 -12.41 10.18
C LYS A 384 19.42 -11.41 10.98
N VAL A 385 18.84 -10.24 11.27
CA VAL A 385 19.50 -9.20 12.07
C VAL A 385 19.74 -9.69 13.50
N GLY A 386 18.77 -10.40 14.10
CA GLY A 386 18.90 -11.00 15.42
C GLY A 386 20.04 -12.02 15.48
N ALA A 387 20.13 -12.93 14.51
CA ALA A 387 21.18 -13.94 14.43
C ALA A 387 22.58 -13.31 14.34
N VAL A 388 22.73 -12.24 13.55
CA VAL A 388 24.00 -11.50 13.44
C VAL A 388 24.32 -10.81 14.76
N ALA A 389 23.40 -10.03 15.33
CA ALA A 389 23.64 -9.29 16.57
C ALA A 389 23.96 -10.22 17.76
N ALA A 390 23.25 -11.35 17.89
CA ALA A 390 23.55 -12.35 18.91
C ALA A 390 24.93 -13.01 18.71
N GLY A 391 25.31 -13.29 17.46
CA GLY A 391 26.63 -13.84 17.13
C GLY A 391 27.77 -12.92 17.53
N GLU A 392 27.65 -11.62 17.23
CA GLU A 392 28.64 -10.60 17.58
C GLU A 392 28.78 -10.40 19.10
N LEU A 393 27.73 -10.69 19.87
CA LEU A 393 27.75 -10.69 21.34
C LEU A 393 28.24 -12.01 21.96
N GLY A 394 28.60 -13.01 21.14
CA GLY A 394 28.99 -14.34 21.61
C GLY A 394 27.83 -15.19 22.14
N MET A 395 26.58 -14.78 21.92
CA MET A 395 25.37 -15.49 22.32
C MET A 395 24.99 -16.58 21.30
N LEU A 396 25.88 -17.56 21.12
CA LEU A 396 25.79 -18.53 20.02
C LEU A 396 24.49 -19.35 20.02
N SER A 397 23.96 -19.71 21.20
CA SER A 397 22.70 -20.44 21.31
C SER A 397 21.49 -19.61 20.82
N GLU A 398 21.47 -18.31 21.12
CA GLU A 398 20.37 -17.44 20.68
C GLU A 398 20.48 -17.15 19.18
N ALA A 399 21.71 -16.99 18.67
CA ALA A 399 21.97 -16.83 17.25
C ALA A 399 21.46 -18.03 16.44
N GLU A 400 21.69 -19.26 16.93
CA GLU A 400 21.20 -20.46 16.26
C GLU A 400 19.68 -20.56 16.28
N LYS A 401 19.05 -20.25 17.43
CA LYS A 401 17.60 -20.19 17.54
C LYS A 401 16.97 -19.22 16.54
N PHE A 402 17.56 -18.04 16.32
CA PHE A 402 17.08 -17.12 15.28
C PHE A 402 17.16 -17.74 13.88
N ARG A 403 18.25 -18.45 13.55
CA ARG A 403 18.42 -19.12 12.25
C ARG A 403 17.44 -20.27 12.05
N GLU A 404 17.18 -21.05 13.10
CA GLU A 404 16.20 -22.14 13.07
C GLU A 404 14.80 -21.60 12.80
N LEU A 405 14.40 -20.54 13.52
CA LEU A 405 13.10 -19.88 13.32
C LEU A 405 12.99 -19.23 11.94
N GLU A 406 14.06 -18.60 11.46
CA GLU A 406 14.12 -18.06 10.09
C GLU A 406 13.91 -19.17 9.06
N LYS A 407 14.57 -20.32 9.24
CA LYS A 407 14.47 -21.47 8.35
C LYS A 407 13.07 -22.08 8.37
N GLU A 408 12.46 -22.23 9.55
CA GLU A 408 11.05 -22.65 9.68
C GLU A 408 10.14 -21.74 8.87
N LEU A 409 10.30 -20.42 9.06
CA LEU A 409 9.46 -19.43 8.40
C LEU A 409 9.69 -19.40 6.87
N CYS A 410 10.93 -19.61 6.43
CA CYS A 410 11.25 -19.80 5.02
C CYS A 410 10.57 -21.05 4.44
N GLY A 411 10.48 -22.13 5.22
CA GLY A 411 9.76 -23.35 4.84
C GLY A 411 8.25 -23.13 4.71
N VAL A 412 7.65 -22.31 5.58
CA VAL A 412 6.22 -21.92 5.44
C VAL A 412 6.00 -21.04 4.21
N ARG A 413 6.90 -20.09 3.95
CA ARG A 413 6.81 -19.21 2.77
C ARG A 413 7.04 -19.97 1.46
N ASN A 414 7.84 -21.04 1.51
CA ASN A 414 8.15 -21.92 0.39
C ASN A 414 7.78 -23.37 0.73
N PRO A 415 6.49 -23.71 0.82
CA PRO A 415 6.10 -25.09 0.97
C PRO A 415 6.55 -25.80 -0.31
N GLU A 416 7.49 -26.74 -0.19
CA GLU A 416 7.87 -27.62 -1.30
C GLU A 416 6.59 -28.28 -1.84
N HIS A 417 6.48 -28.38 -3.17
CA HIS A 417 5.28 -28.82 -3.89
C HIS A 417 4.77 -30.19 -3.44
#